data_AF-A0A817XQY6-F1
#
_entry.id   AF-A0A817XQY6-F1
#
_cell.length_a   1.000
_cell.length_b   1.000
_cell.length_c   1.000
_cell.angle_alpha   90.00
_cell.angle_beta   90.00
_cell.angle_gamma   90.00
#
_symmetry.space_group_name_H-M   'P 1'
#
loop_
_entity.id
_entity.type
_entity.pdbx_description
1 polymer ?
#
loop_
_entity_poly.entity_id
_entity_poly.type
_entity_poly.pdbx_seq_one_letter_code
_entity_poly.pdbx_strand_id
1 'polypeptide(L)' 'MASSLSNVKQSCVKCDKGGGIAICSGCQQQFCVKHFVEHRQDLAIQMDNIGQQHDLLRRDLLKESSE' A
#
# COMPACT_ATOMS: atom_id res chain seq x y z
N MET A 1 35.41 13.55 16.17
CA MET A 1 34.92 12.20 15.78
C MET A 1 34.00 12.41 14.58
N ALA A 2 34.37 11.88 13.42
CA ALA A 2 33.68 12.13 12.16
C ALA A 2 32.34 11.37 12.13
N SER A 3 31.25 12.10 11.92
CA SER A 3 29.91 11.53 11.72
C SER A 3 29.89 10.79 10.39
N SER A 4 29.80 9.47 10.43
CA SER A 4 29.60 8.62 9.25
C SER A 4 28.28 8.99 8.58
N LEU A 5 28.33 9.78 7.51
CA LEU A 5 27.23 9.94 6.56
C LEU A 5 27.14 8.64 5.76
N SER A 6 26.45 7.64 6.32
CA SER A 6 25.95 6.54 5.51
C SER A 6 24.91 7.13 4.56
N ASN A 7 25.32 7.38 3.32
CA ASN A 7 24.43 7.62 2.20
C ASN A 7 23.61 6.34 2.01
N VAL A 8 22.53 6.19 2.78
CA VAL A 8 21.63 5.04 2.70
C VAL A 8 20.99 5.16 1.33
N LYS A 9 21.54 4.45 0.34
CA LYS A 9 20.90 4.20 -0.94
C LYS A 9 19.58 3.55 -0.62
N GLN A 10 18.54 4.37 -0.63
CA GLN A 10 17.17 3.98 -0.40
C GLN A 10 16.81 2.86 -1.38
N SER A 11 16.56 1.66 -0.82
CA SER A 11 16.29 0.45 -1.57
C SER A 11 14.79 0.19 -1.65
N CYS A 12 14.37 -0.58 -2.65
CA CYS A 12 13.00 -1.04 -2.75
C CYS A 12 12.65 -1.97 -1.58
N VAL A 13 11.61 -1.64 -0.80
CA VAL A 13 11.17 -2.43 0.36
C VAL A 13 10.78 -3.88 0.01
N LYS A 14 10.40 -4.16 -1.25
CA LYS A 14 10.06 -5.52 -1.72
C LYS A 14 11.25 -6.35 -2.22
N CYS A 15 12.37 -5.74 -2.66
CA CYS A 15 13.42 -6.52 -3.36
C CYS A 15 14.85 -6.05 -3.18
N ASP A 16 15.08 -5.00 -2.38
CA ASP A 16 16.39 -4.43 -2.07
C ASP A 16 17.26 -4.00 -3.27
N LYS A 17 16.69 -3.93 -4.47
CA LYS A 17 17.37 -3.42 -5.67
C LYS A 17 17.21 -1.90 -5.74
N GLY A 18 18.34 -1.19 -5.77
CA GLY A 18 18.44 0.26 -5.60
C GLY A 18 18.64 1.06 -6.89
N GLY A 19 17.64 1.09 -7.77
CA GLY A 19 17.63 1.97 -8.94
C GLY A 19 16.21 2.36 -9.35
N GLY A 20 15.96 3.67 -9.53
CA GLY A 20 14.65 4.20 -9.92
C GLY A 20 13.58 4.00 -8.84
N ILE A 21 13.74 4.69 -7.71
CA ILE A 21 12.82 4.58 -6.57
C ILE A 21 11.66 5.58 -6.66
N ALA A 22 10.46 5.07 -6.42
CA ALA A 22 9.24 5.85 -6.22
C ALA A 22 8.78 5.69 -4.77
N ILE A 23 8.24 6.76 -4.20
CA ILE A 23 7.76 6.79 -2.81
C ILE A 23 6.23 6.82 -2.84
N CYS A 24 5.59 5.91 -2.12
CA CYS A 24 4.17 6.01 -1.81
C CYS A 24 4.00 6.87 -0.56
N SER A 25 3.52 8.11 -0.68
CA SER A 25 3.36 9.01 0.47
C SER A 25 2.32 8.51 1.49
N GLY A 26 1.30 7.76 1.03
CA GLY A 26 0.28 7.20 1.93
C GLY A 26 0.85 6.09 2.83
N CYS A 27 1.68 5.21 2.27
CA CYS A 27 2.29 4.12 3.03
C CYS A 27 3.67 4.48 3.61
N GLN A 28 4.24 5.62 3.21
CA GLN A 28 5.59 6.06 3.56
C GLN A 28 6.67 5.02 3.22
N GLN A 29 6.46 4.27 2.13
CA GLN A 29 7.33 3.19 1.67
C GLN A 29 7.93 3.49 0.30
N GLN A 30 9.09 2.91 0.05
CA GLN A 30 9.87 3.14 -1.16
C GLN A 30 9.98 1.86 -1.97
N PHE A 31 9.78 1.99 -3.27
CA PHE A 31 9.70 0.86 -4.18
C PHE A 31 10.50 1.16 -5.44
N CYS A 32 11.07 0.14 -6.07
CA CYS A 32 11.46 0.29 -7.47
C CYS A 32 10.19 0.40 -8.33
N VAL A 33 10.31 0.94 -9.53
CA VAL A 33 9.17 1.19 -10.44
C VAL A 33 8.23 -0.03 -10.57
N LYS A 34 8.77 -1.24 -10.73
CA LYS A 34 7.98 -2.47 -10.83
C LYS A 34 7.12 -2.70 -9.58
N HIS A 35 7.75 -2.71 -8.41
CA HIS A 35 7.04 -2.97 -7.16
C HIS A 35 6.14 -1.81 -6.73
N PHE A 36 6.38 -0.59 -7.23
CA PHE A 36 5.47 0.54 -7.04
C PHE A 36 4.15 0.35 -7.80
N VAL A 37 4.21 -0.15 -9.04
CA VAL A 37 3.02 -0.47 -9.83
C VAL A 37 2.23 -1.61 -9.19
N GLU A 38 2.92 -2.68 -8.77
CA GLU A 38 2.28 -3.78 -8.04
C GLU A 38 1.64 -3.29 -6.74
N HIS A 39 2.35 -2.47 -5.96
CA HIS A 39 1.81 -1.89 -4.73
C HIS A 39 0.54 -1.07 -4.98
N ARG A 40 0.51 -0.27 -6.05
CA ARG A 40 -0.70 0.49 -6.43
C ARG A 40 -1.87 -0.44 -6.80
N GLN A 41 -1.60 -1.56 -7.47
CA GLN A 41 -2.63 -2.56 -7.78
C GLN A 41 -3.15 -3.24 -6.51
N ASP A 42 -2.24 -3.63 -5.60
CA ASP A 42 -2.58 -4.23 -4.30
C ASP A 42 -3.50 -3.30 -3.49
N LEU A 43 -3.25 -1.98 -3.50
CA LEU A 43 -4.08 -0.98 -2.84
C LEU A 43 -5.47 -0.84 -3.48
N ALA A 44 -5.55 -0.90 -4.82
CA ALA A 44 -6.84 -0.83 -5.51
C ALA A 44 -7.73 -2.02 -5.15
N ILE A 45 -7.17 -3.23 -5.15
CA ILE A 45 -7.87 -4.46 -4.76
C ILE A 45 -8.38 -4.37 -3.31
N GLN A 46 -7.54 -3.86 -2.39
CA GLN A 46 -7.95 -3.66 -1.00
C GLN A 46 -9.12 -2.67 -0.87
N MET A 47 -9.10 -1.59 -1.64
CA MET A 47 -10.18 -0.60 -1.63
C MET A 47 -11.50 -1.21 -2.13
N ASP A 48 -11.45 -1.98 -3.22
CA ASP A 48 -12.62 -2.67 -3.76
C ASP A 48 -13.20 -3.67 -2.75
N ASN A 49 -12.33 -4.42 -2.07
CA ASN A 49 -12.75 -5.35 -1.01
C ASN A 49 -13.44 -4.63 0.15
N ILE A 50 -12.92 -3.49 0.60
CA ILE A 50 -13.56 -2.68 1.65
C ILE A 50 -14.96 -2.25 1.21
N GLY A 51 -15.12 -1.80 -0.04
CA GLY A 51 -16.43 -1.43 -0.59
C GLY A 51 -17.41 -2.61 -0.59
N GLN A 52 -16.97 -3.78 -1.03
CA GLN A 52 -17.79 -4.99 -1.00
C GLN A 52 -18.20 -5.40 0.41
N GLN A 53 -17.28 -5.33 1.38
CA GLN A 53 -17.57 -5.64 2.78
C GLN A 53 -18.57 -4.65 3.39
N HIS A 54 -18.42 -3.37 3.09
CA HIS A 54 -19.38 -2.34 3.50
C HIS A 54 -20.78 -2.61 2.94
N ASP A 55 -20.88 -2.96 1.65
CA ASP A 55 -22.17 -3.25 1.01
C ASP A 55 -22.83 -4.51 1.57
N LEU A 56 -22.04 -5.54 1.90
CA LEU A 56 -22.52 -6.72 2.62
C LEU A 56 -23.08 -6.35 3.98
N LEU A 57 -22.29 -5.64 4.81
CA LEU A 57 -22.71 -5.20 6.13
C LEU A 57 -24.00 -4.37 6.07
N ARG A 58 -24.08 -3.42 5.12
CA ARG A 58 -25.28 -2.59 4.94
C ARG A 58 -26.50 -3.42 4.56
N ARG A 59 -26.36 -4.41 3.68
CA ARG A 59 -27.46 -5.32 3.33
C ARG A 59 -27.93 -6.13 4.53
N ASP A 60 -27.00 -6.60 5.34
CA ASP A 60 -27.32 -7.43 6.50
C ASP A 60 -28.09 -6.62 7.56
N LEU A 61 -27.63 -5.40 7.86
CA LEU A 61 -28.32 -4.48 8.76
C LEU A 61 -29.74 -4.11 8.28
N LEU A 62 -29.92 -3.88 6.98
CA LEU A 62 -31.23 -3.54 6.42
C LEU A 62 -32.20 -4.73 6.47
N LYS A 63 -31.70 -5.95 6.29
CA LYS A 63 -32.51 -7.18 6.44
C LYS A 63 -32.96 -7.37 7.89
N GLU A 64 -32.06 -7.21 8.86
CA GLU A 64 -32.39 -7.33 10.29
C GLU A 64 -33.37 -6.24 10.76
N SER A 65 -33.32 -5.03 10.20
CA SER A 65 -34.25 -3.94 10.56
C SER A 65 -35.69 -4.13 10.05
N SER A 66 -35.95 -5.18 9.28
CA SER A 66 -37.25 -5.48 8.67
C SER A 66 -38.01 -6.63 9.37
N GLU A 67 -37.50 -7.14 10.49
CA GLU A 67 -38.11 -8.18 11.34
C GLU A 67 -38.63 -7.61 12.68
#